data_AF-A0AAD8YCZ0-F1
#
_entry.id   AF-A0AAD8YCZ0-F1
#
_cell.length_a   1.000
_cell.length_b   1.000
_cell.length_c   1.000
_cell.angle_alpha   90.00
_cell.angle_beta   90.00
_cell.angle_gamma   90.00
#
_symmetry.space_group_name_H-M   'P 1'
#
loop_
_entity.id
_entity.type
_entity.pdbx_description
1 polymer ?
#
loop_
_entity_poly.entity_id
_entity_poly.type
_entity_poly.pdbx_seq_one_letter_code
_entity_poly.pdbx_strand_id
1 'polypeptide(L)'
;MKEANQNYGTVETHHLDEFPTDDGDQTLDNLVNRIAQLQDDTTSTIFLFTSPQFLCQQSNKPLLDELISAHKRGVLRVVGIDEAHLFVQHSSFRVEIHMLTELFFKKVFDKERPKSHPVLLAMTATMPDRFVPKLEALIATRPPMVRPPELDHFEQRHIKMEFGVNCVSFVPELDRLVGVITDSIIGEEHDASERVVGLTTLASTAIALDEKLCEKLNKKKCDVDVVVVHGQLHKLDKFYNMRLFCAKLEYEHFRPRALVTNGAGNTGIDSENITEMLRAGWAMDLPTVLQERGRCARGIDMMGRIRYVTNIKSLVQCLYLLHGLQNSSSTDDVATNTNNRFGSAIQHASTASTETNESDVDKHVKKICQIRMARGSRELLAEKRSMLLEVMKFFCLDLGCYHLRAEYYLFHGKLVPVDKRKRCDGMCSICDGDWSKKHRRVSKRMLISWFLSSDFTEPVKADGLTDMLWKGKKDPEQNREEDFWIKKIYGVNGKRSLNKYHVECLMQSLIAAEIITWKINVGKVEWWLNRVIKNDVPECCYYWEGIPLL
;
A
#
# COMPACT_ATOMS: atom_id res chain seq x y z
N MET A 1 26.73 -10.14 -4.52
CA MET A 1 27.39 -9.48 -3.37
C MET A 1 28.84 -9.23 -3.75
N LYS A 2 29.40 -8.06 -3.44
CA LYS A 2 30.86 -7.88 -3.50
C LYS A 2 31.44 -8.58 -2.27
N GLU A 3 32.45 -9.43 -2.46
CA GLU A 3 33.10 -10.14 -1.35
C GLU A 3 33.81 -9.15 -0.42
N ALA A 4 33.60 -9.31 0.88
CA ALA A 4 34.29 -8.49 1.87
C ALA A 4 35.79 -8.84 1.88
N ASN A 5 36.65 -7.82 2.03
CA ASN A 5 38.09 -8.01 2.14
C ASN A 5 38.42 -8.70 3.47
N GLN A 6 38.72 -10.00 3.41
CA GLN A 6 39.00 -10.83 4.59
C GLN A 6 40.32 -10.49 5.29
N ASN A 7 41.18 -9.65 4.68
CA ASN A 7 42.45 -9.24 5.27
C ASN A 7 42.29 -8.42 6.56
N TYR A 8 41.08 -7.92 6.85
CA TYR A 8 40.77 -7.14 8.06
C TYR A 8 39.92 -7.90 9.09
N GLY A 9 39.71 -9.20 8.89
CA GLY A 9 38.87 -10.05 9.74
C GLY A 9 37.81 -10.79 8.93
N THR A 10 37.20 -11.81 9.55
CA THR A 10 36.17 -12.62 8.87
C THR A 10 34.84 -11.90 8.86
N VAL A 11 34.23 -11.74 7.69
CA VAL A 11 32.86 -11.20 7.56
C VAL A 11 31.91 -12.32 7.15
N GLU A 12 30.94 -12.61 8.00
CA GLU A 12 29.91 -13.63 7.79
C GLU A 12 28.55 -12.97 7.62
N THR A 13 27.67 -13.55 6.81
CA THR A 13 26.30 -13.07 6.60
C THR A 13 25.33 -14.23 6.62
N HIS A 14 24.28 -14.12 7.44
CA HIS A 14 23.30 -15.18 7.64
C HIS A 14 21.88 -14.63 7.47
N HIS A 15 21.10 -15.23 6.57
CA HIS A 15 19.65 -14.98 6.41
C HIS A 15 18.87 -16.04 7.18
N LEU A 16 18.48 -15.72 8.41
CA LEU A 16 17.97 -16.72 9.35
C LEU A 16 16.61 -17.28 8.94
N ASP A 17 15.80 -16.53 8.18
CA ASP A 17 14.52 -17.01 7.64
C ASP A 17 14.68 -18.10 6.56
N GLU A 18 15.90 -18.30 6.04
CA GLU A 18 16.23 -19.35 5.07
C GLU A 18 16.77 -20.63 5.74
N PHE A 19 17.00 -20.60 7.06
CA PHE A 19 17.53 -21.76 7.77
C PHE A 19 16.48 -22.89 7.74
N PRO A 20 16.92 -24.15 7.53
CA PRO A 20 16.04 -25.31 7.65
C PRO A 20 15.37 -25.34 9.01
N THR A 21 14.06 -25.62 9.02
CA THR A 21 13.28 -25.81 10.25
C THR A 21 13.25 -27.26 10.71
N ASP A 22 13.99 -28.14 10.04
CA ASP A 22 13.95 -29.58 10.28
C ASP A 22 14.76 -29.95 11.52
N ASP A 23 14.18 -30.79 12.38
CA ASP A 23 14.81 -31.30 13.60
C ASP A 23 16.06 -32.13 13.25
N GLY A 24 17.24 -31.50 13.30
CA GLY A 24 18.53 -32.14 13.03
C GLY A 24 19.59 -31.22 12.43
N ASP A 25 19.21 -30.04 11.93
CA ASP A 25 20.18 -29.07 11.42
C ASP A 25 20.88 -28.31 12.56
N GLN A 26 22.18 -28.57 12.72
CA GLN A 26 23.04 -27.92 13.71
C GLN A 26 23.46 -26.49 13.31
N THR A 27 23.03 -25.99 12.15
CA THR A 27 23.46 -24.68 11.63
C THR A 27 23.14 -23.54 12.60
N LEU A 28 21.95 -23.52 13.21
CA LEU A 28 21.60 -22.49 14.20
C LEU A 28 22.43 -22.62 15.48
N ASP A 29 22.60 -23.84 16.00
CA ASP A 29 23.41 -24.08 17.21
C ASP A 29 24.88 -23.70 17.00
N ASN A 30 25.43 -24.01 15.83
CA ASN A 30 26.78 -23.62 15.43
C ASN A 30 26.91 -22.09 15.38
N LEU A 31 25.91 -21.39 14.83
CA LEU A 31 25.89 -19.93 14.80
C LEU A 31 25.79 -19.34 16.22
N VAL A 32 24.94 -19.88 17.09
CA VAL A 32 24.82 -19.45 18.49
C VAL A 32 26.16 -19.63 19.23
N ASN A 33 26.79 -20.80 19.09
CA ASN A 33 28.10 -21.08 19.68
C ASN A 33 29.19 -20.13 19.12
N ARG A 34 29.12 -19.83 17.82
CA ARG A 34 30.03 -18.88 17.16
C ARG A 34 29.90 -17.48 17.74
N ILE A 35 28.68 -16.99 17.94
CA ILE A 35 28.42 -15.68 18.59
C ILE A 35 28.89 -15.71 20.05
N ALA A 36 28.64 -16.80 20.77
CA ALA A 36 29.08 -17.00 22.16
C ALA A 36 30.61 -16.91 22.31
N GLN A 37 31.38 -17.29 21.30
CA GLN A 37 32.84 -17.24 21.32
C GLN A 37 33.43 -15.87 20.97
N LEU A 38 32.66 -14.96 20.35
CA LEU A 38 33.13 -13.62 20.00
C LEU A 38 33.50 -12.81 21.26
N GLN A 39 34.63 -12.12 21.17
CA GLN A 39 35.13 -11.18 22.19
C GLN A 39 34.87 -9.74 21.72
N ASP A 40 34.89 -8.77 22.65
CA ASP A 40 34.66 -7.35 22.36
C ASP A 40 35.69 -6.79 21.33
N ASP A 41 36.94 -7.26 21.42
CA ASP A 41 38.09 -6.87 20.59
C ASP A 41 38.24 -7.71 19.31
N THR A 42 37.20 -8.48 18.94
CA THR A 42 37.23 -9.31 17.73
C THR A 42 37.32 -8.48 16.45
N THR A 43 38.04 -9.01 15.46
CA THR A 43 38.04 -8.48 14.08
C THR A 43 36.96 -9.13 13.21
N SER A 44 36.28 -10.17 13.71
CA SER A 44 35.20 -10.85 13.00
C SER A 44 33.90 -10.05 13.07
N THR A 45 33.19 -9.92 11.95
CA THR A 45 31.85 -9.30 11.89
C THR A 45 30.84 -10.32 11.40
N ILE A 46 29.71 -10.44 12.09
CA ILE A 46 28.60 -11.29 11.68
C ILE A 46 27.37 -10.41 11.41
N PHE A 47 26.86 -10.45 10.19
CA PHE A 47 25.59 -9.83 9.82
C PHE A 47 24.46 -10.86 9.93
N LEU A 48 23.45 -10.55 10.74
CA LEU A 48 22.27 -11.39 10.92
C LEU A 48 21.05 -10.67 10.35
N PHE A 49 20.42 -11.28 9.35
CA PHE A 49 19.16 -10.83 8.79
C PHE A 49 18.05 -11.76 9.27
N THR A 50 17.03 -11.20 9.93
CA THR A 50 16.01 -12.00 10.58
C THR A 50 14.67 -11.28 10.66
N SER A 51 13.58 -12.02 10.48
CA SER A 51 12.24 -11.54 10.71
C SER A 51 11.86 -11.55 12.20
N PRO A 52 10.90 -10.70 12.62
CA PRO A 52 10.34 -10.77 13.97
C PRO A 52 9.77 -12.14 14.32
N GLN A 53 9.19 -12.84 13.33
CA GLN A 53 8.67 -14.19 13.50
C GLN A 53 9.76 -15.17 13.94
N PHE A 54 10.88 -15.18 13.22
CA PHE A 54 11.97 -16.10 13.49
C PHE A 54 12.53 -15.87 14.91
N LEU A 55 12.81 -14.62 15.29
CA LEU A 55 13.36 -14.31 16.62
C LEU A 55 12.41 -14.64 17.78
N CYS A 56 11.10 -14.57 17.57
CA CYS A 56 10.11 -14.85 18.62
C CYS A 56 9.73 -16.33 18.74
N GLN A 57 10.22 -17.21 17.87
CA GLN A 57 9.97 -18.65 17.98
C GLN A 57 10.71 -19.26 19.17
N GLN A 58 10.03 -20.16 19.88
CA GLN A 58 10.59 -20.85 21.05
C GLN A 58 11.87 -21.63 20.72
N SER A 59 11.90 -22.30 19.57
CA SER A 59 13.07 -23.04 19.08
C SER A 59 14.30 -22.16 18.91
N ASN A 60 14.10 -20.86 18.65
CA ASN A 60 15.16 -19.90 18.36
C ASN A 60 15.50 -19.03 19.58
N LYS A 61 14.92 -19.32 20.75
CA LYS A 61 15.21 -18.64 22.01
C LYS A 61 16.71 -18.61 22.37
N PRO A 62 17.50 -19.69 22.15
CA PRO A 62 18.94 -19.66 22.42
C PRO A 62 19.67 -18.55 21.66
N LEU A 63 19.29 -18.30 20.40
CA LEU A 63 19.85 -17.20 19.63
C LEU A 63 19.48 -15.85 20.24
N LEU A 64 18.21 -15.65 20.59
CA LEU A 64 17.76 -14.38 21.18
C LEU A 64 18.47 -14.09 22.50
N ASP A 65 18.59 -15.08 23.37
CA ASP A 65 19.29 -14.96 24.65
C ASP A 65 20.79 -14.69 24.43
N GLU A 66 21.40 -15.30 23.42
CA GLU A 66 22.80 -15.03 23.08
C GLU A 66 22.99 -13.62 22.49
N LEU A 67 22.05 -13.08 21.71
CA LEU A 67 22.13 -11.67 21.26
C LEU A 67 22.09 -10.69 22.45
N ILE A 68 21.30 -11.00 23.47
CA ILE A 68 21.24 -10.22 24.72
C ILE A 68 22.55 -10.39 25.52
N SER A 69 23.12 -11.60 25.55
CA SER A 69 24.43 -11.89 26.15
C SER A 69 25.55 -11.14 25.45
N ALA A 70 25.58 -11.17 24.13
CA ALA A 70 26.51 -10.44 23.27
C ALA A 70 26.43 -8.94 23.53
N HIS A 71 25.24 -8.37 23.72
CA HIS A 71 25.10 -6.97 24.16
C HIS A 71 25.77 -6.70 25.51
N LYS A 72 25.55 -7.55 26.53
CA LYS A 72 26.19 -7.40 27.84
C LYS A 72 27.72 -7.49 27.79
N ARG A 73 28.25 -8.27 26.84
CA ARG A 73 29.69 -8.41 26.57
C ARG A 73 30.27 -7.31 25.67
N GLY A 74 29.44 -6.37 25.20
CA GLY A 74 29.86 -5.34 24.26
C GLY A 74 29.96 -5.84 22.80
N VAL A 75 29.74 -7.10 22.50
CA VAL A 75 29.88 -7.67 21.14
C VAL A 75 28.77 -7.22 20.19
N LEU A 76 27.53 -7.07 20.66
CA LEU A 76 26.44 -6.55 19.82
C LEU A 76 26.64 -5.04 19.63
N ARG A 77 27.07 -4.62 18.43
CA ARG A 77 27.39 -3.22 18.12
C ARG A 77 26.31 -2.48 17.35
N VAL A 78 25.52 -3.16 16.53
CA VAL A 78 24.51 -2.53 15.64
C VAL A 78 23.22 -3.33 15.66
N VAL A 79 22.09 -2.62 15.75
CA VAL A 79 20.75 -3.17 15.52
C VAL A 79 20.12 -2.38 14.37
N GLY A 80 19.82 -3.07 13.28
CA GLY A 80 19.18 -2.50 12.10
C GLY A 80 17.69 -2.87 12.04
N ILE A 81 16.84 -1.91 11.65
CA ILE A 81 15.47 -2.15 11.22
C ILE A 81 15.37 -1.63 9.79
N ASP A 82 15.35 -2.56 8.85
CA ASP A 82 15.03 -2.24 7.47
C ASP A 82 13.52 -2.10 7.27
N GLU A 83 13.10 -1.31 6.27
CA GLU A 83 11.71 -0.97 5.99
C GLU A 83 10.92 -0.60 7.25
N ALA A 84 11.46 0.30 8.07
CA ALA A 84 10.94 0.63 9.40
C ALA A 84 9.46 1.07 9.41
N HIS A 85 8.96 1.61 8.31
CA HIS A 85 7.54 1.94 8.17
C HIS A 85 6.66 0.67 8.08
N LEU A 86 7.12 -0.40 7.43
CA LEU A 86 6.45 -1.70 7.44
C LEU A 86 6.53 -2.33 8.83
N PHE A 87 7.64 -2.16 9.55
CA PHE A 87 7.75 -2.63 10.93
C PHE A 87 6.63 -2.03 11.80
N VAL A 88 6.38 -0.72 11.69
CA VAL A 88 5.26 -0.04 12.37
C VAL A 88 3.90 -0.51 11.83
N GLN A 89 3.71 -0.52 10.50
CA GLN A 89 2.43 -0.87 9.90
C GLN A 89 2.02 -2.32 10.21
N HIS A 90 2.97 -3.24 10.15
CA HIS A 90 2.75 -4.65 10.42
C HIS A 90 2.56 -4.95 11.90
N SER A 91 3.00 -4.09 12.82
CA SER A 91 2.74 -4.28 14.26
C SER A 91 1.25 -4.37 14.56
N SER A 92 0.39 -3.84 13.68
CA SER A 92 -1.06 -3.93 13.80
C SER A 92 -1.65 -5.33 13.62
N PHE A 93 -0.90 -6.27 13.03
CA PHE A 93 -1.35 -7.64 12.81
C PHE A 93 -0.28 -8.72 13.08
N ARG A 94 1.00 -8.34 13.25
CA ARG A 94 2.11 -9.22 13.67
C ARG A 94 2.42 -8.99 15.14
N VAL A 95 1.96 -9.91 16.00
CA VAL A 95 2.16 -9.82 17.46
C VAL A 95 3.64 -9.89 17.83
N GLU A 96 4.45 -10.58 17.02
CA GLU A 96 5.88 -10.81 17.25
C GLU A 96 6.66 -9.49 17.29
N ILE A 97 6.23 -8.49 16.51
CA ILE A 97 6.81 -7.14 16.56
C ILE A 97 6.63 -6.50 17.94
N HIS A 98 5.46 -6.67 18.57
CA HIS A 98 5.22 -6.23 19.94
C HIS A 98 5.93 -7.09 20.98
N MET A 99 6.10 -8.39 20.72
CA MET A 99 6.86 -9.28 21.59
C MET A 99 8.33 -8.86 21.65
N LEU A 100 8.94 -8.51 20.52
CA LEU A 100 10.33 -8.03 20.48
C LEU A 100 10.57 -6.79 21.34
N THR A 101 9.57 -5.93 21.54
CA THR A 101 9.68 -4.80 22.47
C THR A 101 10.08 -5.28 23.88
N GLU A 102 9.40 -6.33 24.38
CA GLU A 102 9.63 -6.88 25.72
C GLU A 102 10.79 -7.89 25.75
N LEU A 103 10.90 -8.71 24.71
CA LEU A 103 11.86 -9.81 24.66
C LEU A 103 13.28 -9.35 24.32
N PHE A 104 13.44 -8.29 23.52
CA PHE A 104 14.72 -7.81 23.00
C PHE A 104 14.98 -6.34 23.29
N PHE A 105 14.17 -5.43 22.72
CA PHE A 105 14.50 -4.01 22.66
C PHE A 105 14.64 -3.36 24.04
N LYS A 106 13.73 -3.62 24.99
CA LYS A 106 13.86 -3.10 26.37
C LYS A 106 15.11 -3.58 27.10
N LYS A 107 15.62 -4.77 26.74
CA LYS A 107 16.82 -5.35 27.37
C LYS A 107 18.11 -4.80 26.77
N VAL A 108 18.08 -4.42 25.49
CA VAL A 108 19.24 -3.91 24.74
C VAL A 108 19.34 -2.38 24.83
N PHE A 109 18.20 -1.69 24.84
CA PHE A 109 18.10 -0.24 24.90
C PHE A 109 17.53 0.23 26.26
N ASP A 110 18.06 -0.34 27.35
CA ASP A 110 17.65 0.03 28.71
C ASP A 110 17.99 1.49 29.02
N LYS A 111 16.97 2.27 29.38
CA LYS A 111 17.09 3.71 29.69
C LYS A 111 18.01 3.98 30.88
N GLU A 112 18.21 3.01 31.77
CA GLU A 112 19.11 3.14 32.92
C GLU A 112 20.59 3.02 32.52
N ARG A 113 20.90 2.47 31.33
CA ARG A 113 22.26 2.21 30.85
C ARG A 113 22.53 2.72 29.43
N PRO A 114 22.36 4.03 29.15
CA PRO A 114 22.47 4.57 27.79
C PRO A 114 23.87 4.47 27.17
N LYS A 115 24.94 4.42 27.98
CA LYS A 115 26.32 4.39 27.50
C LYS A 115 26.74 3.05 26.88
N SER A 116 25.97 1.99 27.05
CA SER A 116 26.26 0.65 26.52
C SER A 116 25.37 0.25 25.34
N HIS A 117 24.50 1.15 24.84
CA HIS A 117 23.58 0.82 23.76
C HIS A 117 24.33 0.54 22.45
N PRO A 118 23.94 -0.51 21.69
CA PRO A 118 24.39 -0.62 20.31
C PRO A 118 23.88 0.56 19.49
N VAL A 119 24.51 0.79 18.34
CA VAL A 119 24.00 1.74 17.35
C VAL A 119 22.67 1.22 16.82
N LEU A 120 21.61 2.01 16.97
CA LEU A 120 20.33 1.73 16.34
C LEU A 120 20.25 2.43 14.98
N LEU A 121 19.96 1.66 13.94
CA LEU A 121 19.73 2.14 12.58
C LEU A 121 18.33 1.73 12.13
N ALA A 122 17.44 2.70 11.87
CA ALA A 122 16.14 2.44 11.27
C ALA A 122 16.09 3.09 9.89
N MET A 123 15.88 2.29 8.85
CA MET A 123 15.92 2.72 7.45
C MET A 123 14.56 2.53 6.79
N THR A 124 14.18 3.47 5.94
CA THR A 124 12.92 3.42 5.20
C THR A 124 12.92 4.52 4.13
N ALA A 125 12.29 4.25 2.98
CA ALA A 125 12.07 5.26 1.96
C ALA A 125 10.83 6.12 2.22
N THR A 126 9.86 5.62 2.99
CA THR A 126 8.56 6.26 3.18
C THR A 126 8.15 6.21 4.65
N MET A 127 8.34 7.30 5.41
CA MET A 127 7.97 7.35 6.84
C MET A 127 6.94 8.47 7.09
N PRO A 128 5.66 8.12 7.31
CA PRO A 128 4.70 9.08 7.84
C PRO A 128 5.15 9.62 9.20
N ASP A 129 4.93 10.90 9.47
CA ASP A 129 5.31 11.56 10.73
C ASP A 129 4.65 10.84 11.94
N ARG A 130 3.38 10.43 11.76
CA ARG A 130 2.60 9.67 12.74
C ARG A 130 3.19 8.28 13.08
N PHE A 131 4.08 7.73 12.26
CA PHE A 131 4.71 6.43 12.52
C PHE A 131 5.95 6.54 13.40
N VAL A 132 6.59 7.72 13.49
CA VAL A 132 7.81 7.90 14.29
C VAL A 132 7.56 7.61 15.78
N PRO A 133 6.54 8.19 16.45
CA PRO A 133 6.28 7.87 17.87
C PRO A 133 5.94 6.40 18.12
N LYS A 134 5.37 5.72 17.12
CA LYS A 134 5.05 4.29 17.21
C LYS A 134 6.28 3.43 17.08
N LEU A 135 7.18 3.76 16.15
CA LEU A 135 8.47 3.11 16.05
C LEU A 135 9.22 3.23 17.38
N GLU A 136 9.30 4.45 17.94
CA GLU A 136 9.90 4.71 19.26
C GLU A 136 9.30 3.82 20.37
N ALA A 137 7.97 3.67 20.38
CA ALA A 137 7.30 2.79 21.32
C ALA A 137 7.63 1.30 21.13
N LEU A 138 7.80 0.84 19.88
CA LEU A 138 8.12 -0.55 19.56
C LEU A 138 9.59 -0.90 19.87
N ILE A 139 10.52 0.02 19.64
CA ILE A 139 11.96 -0.18 19.87
C ILE A 139 12.40 0.24 21.27
N ALA A 140 11.47 0.72 22.10
CA ALA A 140 11.69 1.17 23.48
C ALA A 140 12.72 2.29 23.67
N THR A 141 13.14 2.95 22.59
CA THR A 141 14.12 4.04 22.57
C THR A 141 13.77 5.07 21.52
N ARG A 142 14.39 6.25 21.61
CA ARG A 142 14.24 7.31 20.63
C ARG A 142 15.44 7.31 19.69
N PRO A 143 15.26 7.15 18.36
CA PRO A 143 16.34 7.36 17.42
C PRO A 143 16.91 8.77 17.65
N PRO A 144 18.22 8.92 17.92
CA PRO A 144 18.80 10.20 18.30
C PRO A 144 18.79 11.22 17.15
N MET A 145 18.59 10.76 15.91
CA MET A 145 18.67 11.58 14.72
C MET A 145 17.81 11.00 13.60
N VAL A 146 16.81 11.75 13.16
CA VAL A 146 16.11 11.51 11.90
C VAL A 146 16.78 12.41 10.87
N ARG A 147 17.45 11.81 9.88
CA ARG A 147 18.03 12.56 8.74
C ARG A 147 17.12 12.35 7.52
N PRO A 148 16.04 13.13 7.36
CA PRO A 148 15.36 13.12 6.07
C PRO A 148 16.32 13.69 5.02
N PRO A 149 16.38 13.11 3.81
CA PRO A 149 16.96 13.78 2.66
C PRO A 149 16.35 15.18 2.49
N GLU A 150 17.11 16.11 1.92
CA GLU A 150 16.56 17.38 1.44
C GLU A 150 15.45 17.15 0.40
N LEU A 151 14.57 18.14 0.23
CA LEU A 151 13.36 18.02 -0.60
C LEU A 151 13.66 17.68 -2.07
N ASP A 152 14.76 18.21 -2.60
CA ASP A 152 15.27 17.97 -3.95
C ASP A 152 15.67 16.50 -4.20
N HIS A 153 16.13 15.79 -3.16
CA HIS A 153 16.43 14.35 -3.29
C HIS A 153 15.19 13.49 -3.56
N PHE A 154 13.98 14.00 -3.34
CA PHE A 154 12.73 13.30 -3.66
C PHE A 154 12.21 13.61 -5.07
N GLU A 155 12.90 14.46 -5.83
CA GLU A 155 12.50 14.82 -7.18
C GLU A 155 12.59 13.61 -8.12
N GLN A 156 11.44 13.13 -8.58
CA GLN A 156 11.33 12.01 -9.52
C GLN A 156 10.35 12.38 -10.63
N ARG A 157 10.74 13.37 -11.44
CA ARG A 157 9.89 13.97 -12.49
C ARG A 157 9.87 13.16 -13.78
N HIS A 158 10.75 12.18 -13.93
CA HIS A 158 10.81 11.26 -15.06
C HIS A 158 9.68 10.22 -15.09
N ILE A 159 8.88 10.11 -14.02
CA ILE A 159 7.77 9.16 -13.92
C ILE A 159 6.44 9.88 -14.12
N LYS A 160 5.78 9.73 -15.27
CA LYS A 160 4.47 10.35 -15.52
C LYS A 160 3.39 9.72 -14.63
N MET A 161 2.70 10.55 -13.83
CA MET A 161 1.59 10.12 -12.96
C MET A 161 0.23 10.44 -13.59
N GLU A 162 -0.52 9.42 -13.98
CA GLU A 162 -1.85 9.57 -14.56
C GLU A 162 -2.96 9.13 -13.58
N PHE A 163 -4.07 9.85 -13.58
CA PHE A 163 -5.26 9.51 -12.80
C PHE A 163 -6.47 9.27 -13.71
N GLY A 164 -7.11 8.12 -13.51
CA GLY A 164 -8.28 7.65 -14.24
C GLY A 164 -9.41 7.24 -13.30
N VAL A 165 -10.65 7.39 -13.77
CA VAL A 165 -11.83 6.86 -13.10
C VAL A 165 -12.60 6.01 -14.10
N ASN A 166 -12.86 4.75 -13.75
CA ASN A 166 -13.61 3.82 -14.59
C ASN A 166 -14.74 3.16 -13.81
N CYS A 167 -15.99 3.50 -14.17
CA CYS A 167 -17.19 3.06 -13.48
C CYS A 167 -17.51 1.56 -13.63
N VAL A 168 -16.86 0.84 -14.54
CA VAL A 168 -17.28 -0.52 -14.95
C VAL A 168 -16.19 -1.55 -14.69
N SER A 169 -15.01 -1.39 -15.28
CA SER A 169 -13.93 -2.38 -15.16
C SER A 169 -12.57 -1.76 -15.41
N PHE A 170 -11.51 -2.46 -15.01
CA PHE A 170 -10.13 -2.06 -15.27
C PHE A 170 -9.59 -2.61 -16.61
N VAL A 171 -10.38 -3.45 -17.29
CA VAL A 171 -9.96 -4.17 -18.52
C VAL A 171 -9.52 -3.24 -19.67
N PRO A 172 -10.17 -2.09 -19.92
CA PRO A 172 -9.70 -1.18 -20.98
C PRO A 172 -8.29 -0.63 -20.75
N GLU A 173 -7.84 -0.59 -19.49
CA GLU A 173 -6.54 -0.05 -19.13
C GLU A 173 -5.42 -1.08 -19.35
N LEU A 174 -5.77 -2.37 -19.44
CA LEU A 174 -4.83 -3.43 -19.79
C LEU A 174 -4.34 -3.32 -21.23
N ASP A 175 -5.13 -2.72 -22.13
CA ASP A 175 -4.72 -2.54 -23.54
C ASP A 175 -3.43 -1.72 -23.66
N ARG A 176 -3.17 -0.83 -22.70
CA ARG A 176 -1.92 -0.06 -22.65
C ARG A 176 -0.73 -0.90 -22.22
N LEU A 177 -0.89 -1.73 -21.19
CA LEU A 177 0.18 -2.64 -20.74
C LEU A 177 0.56 -3.61 -21.87
N VAL A 178 -0.45 -4.13 -22.57
CA VAL A 178 -0.28 -4.97 -23.76
C VAL A 178 0.44 -4.20 -24.86
N GLY A 179 0.07 -2.94 -25.11
CA GLY A 179 0.72 -2.06 -26.08
C GLY A 179 2.23 -1.93 -25.85
N VAL A 180 2.65 -1.61 -24.62
CA VAL A 180 4.08 -1.49 -24.26
C VAL A 180 4.83 -2.80 -24.53
N ILE A 181 4.25 -3.95 -24.16
CA ILE A 181 4.86 -5.25 -24.45
C ILE A 181 4.90 -5.52 -25.96
N THR A 182 3.82 -5.26 -26.71
CA THR A 182 3.78 -5.53 -28.15
C THR A 182 4.76 -4.66 -28.91
N ASP A 183 4.83 -3.37 -28.56
CA ASP A 183 5.63 -2.38 -29.26
C ASP A 183 7.12 -2.62 -29.01
N SER A 184 7.49 -3.09 -27.82
CA SER A 184 8.87 -3.54 -27.49
C SER A 184 9.30 -4.87 -28.11
N ILE A 185 8.37 -5.67 -28.63
CA ILE A 185 8.70 -6.89 -29.39
C ILE A 185 8.85 -6.59 -30.88
N ILE A 186 8.04 -5.66 -31.40
CA ILE A 186 7.93 -5.39 -32.84
C ILE A 186 8.83 -4.23 -33.28
N GLY A 187 9.05 -3.23 -32.42
CA GLY A 187 9.74 -1.99 -32.74
C GLY A 187 11.22 -1.97 -32.39
N GLU A 188 11.98 -1.12 -33.09
CA GLU A 188 13.37 -0.77 -32.75
C GLU A 188 13.45 0.30 -31.64
N GLU A 189 12.34 1.00 -31.33
CA GLU A 189 12.30 2.14 -30.39
C GLU A 189 12.20 1.74 -28.91
N HIS A 190 11.91 0.48 -28.61
CA HIS A 190 11.66 0.00 -27.26
C HIS A 190 12.58 -1.17 -26.91
N ASP A 191 13.09 -1.19 -25.68
CA ASP A 191 13.96 -2.26 -25.22
C ASP A 191 13.15 -3.56 -25.05
N ALA A 192 13.63 -4.65 -25.66
CA ALA A 192 13.06 -5.99 -25.52
C ALA A 192 13.02 -6.47 -24.04
N SER A 193 13.76 -5.80 -23.15
CA SER A 193 13.79 -6.06 -21.71
C SER A 193 12.73 -5.30 -20.91
N GLU A 194 11.93 -4.42 -21.53
CA GLU A 194 10.91 -3.63 -20.83
C GLU A 194 9.88 -4.54 -20.12
N ARG A 195 9.45 -4.10 -18.93
CA ARG A 195 8.50 -4.82 -18.09
C ARG A 195 7.34 -3.93 -17.66
N VAL A 196 6.20 -4.57 -17.42
CA VAL A 196 4.99 -3.89 -16.94
C VAL A 196 4.49 -4.50 -15.64
N VAL A 197 3.81 -3.69 -14.81
CA VAL A 197 3.25 -4.14 -13.54
C VAL A 197 1.78 -3.72 -13.38
N GLY A 198 0.91 -4.68 -13.07
CA GLY A 198 -0.45 -4.48 -12.60
C GLY A 198 -0.55 -4.64 -11.08
N LEU A 199 -0.97 -3.59 -10.38
CA LEU A 199 -1.11 -3.52 -8.93
C LEU A 199 -2.58 -3.48 -8.54
N THR A 200 -2.94 -4.22 -7.49
CA THR A 200 -4.32 -4.31 -6.98
C THR A 200 -4.35 -4.32 -5.45
N THR A 201 -5.53 -4.13 -4.86
CA THR A 201 -5.73 -4.34 -3.41
C THR A 201 -6.07 -5.79 -3.08
N LEU A 202 -6.87 -6.44 -3.92
CA LEU A 202 -7.44 -7.76 -3.65
C LEU A 202 -6.78 -8.85 -4.48
N ALA A 203 -6.56 -10.01 -3.87
CA ALA A 203 -6.05 -11.20 -4.57
C ALA A 203 -6.97 -11.63 -5.73
N SER A 204 -8.29 -11.61 -5.52
CA SER A 204 -9.26 -11.93 -6.58
C SER A 204 -9.21 -10.96 -7.77
N THR A 205 -8.87 -9.69 -7.53
CA THR A 205 -8.67 -8.72 -8.62
C THR A 205 -7.35 -8.96 -9.33
N ALA A 206 -6.29 -9.34 -8.61
CA ALA A 206 -5.02 -9.75 -9.23
C ALA A 206 -5.22 -10.94 -10.17
N ILE A 207 -5.90 -12.00 -9.72
CA ILE A 207 -6.20 -13.19 -10.54
C ILE A 207 -7.00 -12.81 -11.79
N ALA A 208 -8.08 -12.03 -11.62
CA ALA A 208 -8.90 -11.62 -12.76
C ALA A 208 -8.14 -10.71 -13.76
N LEU A 209 -7.21 -9.87 -13.29
CA LEU A 209 -6.37 -9.06 -14.18
C LEU A 209 -5.32 -9.90 -14.89
N ASP A 210 -4.71 -10.88 -14.22
CA ASP A 210 -3.77 -11.83 -14.79
C ASP A 210 -4.41 -12.61 -15.95
N GLU A 211 -5.56 -13.25 -15.71
CA GLU A 211 -6.32 -13.98 -16.75
C GLU A 211 -6.61 -13.10 -17.98
N LYS A 212 -7.05 -11.85 -17.75
CA LYS A 212 -7.39 -10.92 -18.83
C LYS A 212 -6.16 -10.38 -19.57
N LEU A 213 -5.04 -10.21 -18.86
CA LEU A 213 -3.79 -9.79 -19.47
C LEU A 213 -3.21 -10.90 -20.34
N CYS A 214 -3.18 -12.14 -19.83
CA CYS A 214 -2.83 -13.34 -20.59
C CYS A 214 -3.68 -13.48 -21.86
N GLU A 215 -5.01 -13.36 -21.75
CA GLU A 215 -5.94 -13.43 -22.89
C GLU A 215 -5.57 -12.41 -23.98
N LYS A 216 -5.30 -11.16 -23.60
CA LYS A 216 -4.97 -10.08 -24.54
C LYS A 216 -3.59 -10.27 -25.19
N LEU A 217 -2.58 -10.71 -24.44
CA LEU A 217 -1.24 -11.00 -24.96
C LEU A 217 -1.26 -12.17 -25.95
N ASN A 218 -1.98 -13.25 -25.60
CA ASN A 218 -2.18 -14.40 -26.49
C ASN A 218 -2.88 -14.00 -27.79
N LYS A 219 -3.90 -13.13 -27.72
CA LYS A 219 -4.59 -12.60 -28.92
C LYS A 219 -3.66 -11.80 -29.82
N LYS A 220 -2.64 -11.14 -29.24
CA LYS A 220 -1.59 -10.40 -29.96
C LYS A 220 -0.43 -11.29 -30.41
N LYS A 221 -0.44 -12.58 -30.06
CA LYS A 221 0.63 -13.56 -30.33
C LYS A 221 1.99 -13.13 -29.75
N CYS A 222 1.97 -12.50 -28.58
CA CYS A 222 3.19 -12.16 -27.85
C CYS A 222 3.67 -13.38 -27.07
N ASP A 223 4.90 -13.83 -27.33
CA ASP A 223 5.57 -14.90 -26.60
C ASP A 223 6.20 -14.35 -25.32
N VAL A 224 5.36 -14.06 -24.33
CA VAL A 224 5.76 -13.53 -23.02
C VAL A 224 4.93 -14.16 -21.91
N ASP A 225 5.52 -14.21 -20.72
CA ASP A 225 4.85 -14.72 -19.53
C ASP A 225 4.38 -13.61 -18.61
N VAL A 226 3.22 -13.86 -18.00
CA VAL A 226 2.67 -13.05 -16.91
C VAL A 226 2.91 -13.80 -15.61
N VAL A 227 3.53 -13.12 -14.64
CA VAL A 227 3.73 -13.63 -13.30
C VAL A 227 2.65 -13.06 -12.39
N VAL A 228 2.00 -13.92 -11.60
CA VAL A 228 1.07 -13.48 -10.56
C VAL A 228 1.66 -13.68 -9.16
N VAL A 229 1.55 -12.65 -8.31
CA VAL A 229 1.96 -12.71 -6.91
C VAL A 229 0.84 -12.16 -6.04
N HIS A 230 0.23 -12.99 -5.19
CA HIS A 230 -0.77 -12.51 -4.25
C HIS A 230 -0.67 -13.21 -2.90
N GLY A 231 -1.30 -12.62 -1.90
CA GLY A 231 -1.20 -13.10 -0.52
C GLY A 231 -1.54 -14.59 -0.33
N GLN A 232 -2.48 -15.14 -1.08
CA GLN A 232 -2.91 -16.54 -0.94
C GLN A 232 -1.91 -17.57 -1.50
N LEU A 233 -0.87 -17.15 -2.22
CA LEU A 233 0.18 -18.06 -2.69
C LEU A 233 1.08 -18.52 -1.53
N HIS A 234 1.63 -19.73 -1.68
CA HIS A 234 2.61 -20.24 -0.74
C HIS A 234 3.84 -19.33 -0.68
N LYS A 235 4.54 -19.31 0.47
CA LYS A 235 5.70 -18.42 0.68
C LYS A 235 6.80 -18.63 -0.36
N LEU A 236 7.07 -19.89 -0.73
CA LEU A 236 8.08 -20.23 -1.71
C LEU A 236 7.67 -19.78 -3.11
N ASP A 237 6.42 -19.98 -3.51
CA ASP A 237 5.92 -19.57 -4.83
C ASP A 237 6.04 -18.05 -5.00
N LYS A 238 5.68 -17.26 -3.98
CA LYS A 238 5.85 -15.80 -4.02
C LYS A 238 7.31 -15.40 -4.20
N PHE A 239 8.22 -16.06 -3.48
CA PHE A 239 9.65 -15.80 -3.57
C PHE A 239 10.20 -16.12 -4.97
N TYR A 240 9.90 -17.31 -5.49
CA TYR A 240 10.35 -17.74 -6.81
C TYR A 240 9.74 -16.88 -7.93
N ASN A 241 8.43 -16.64 -7.90
CA ASN A 241 7.74 -15.79 -8.88
C ASN A 241 8.33 -14.38 -8.92
N MET A 242 8.60 -13.77 -7.75
CA MET A 242 9.21 -12.44 -7.70
C MET A 242 10.63 -12.44 -8.26
N ARG A 243 11.43 -13.47 -7.94
CA ARG A 243 12.79 -13.61 -8.49
C ARG A 243 12.80 -13.84 -10.00
N LEU A 244 11.85 -14.61 -10.52
CA LEU A 244 11.66 -14.83 -11.95
C LEU A 244 11.37 -13.50 -12.65
N PHE A 245 10.37 -12.76 -12.18
CA PHE A 245 10.02 -11.47 -12.77
C PHE A 245 11.16 -10.46 -12.74
N CYS A 246 11.93 -10.41 -11.65
CA CYS A 246 13.06 -9.48 -11.53
C CYS A 246 14.35 -9.95 -12.24
N ALA A 247 14.30 -10.97 -13.10
CA ALA A 247 15.46 -11.61 -13.76
C ALA A 247 16.60 -12.01 -12.80
N LYS A 248 16.24 -12.48 -11.60
CA LYS A 248 17.20 -13.11 -10.67
C LYS A 248 17.29 -14.63 -10.87
N LEU A 249 16.50 -15.18 -11.81
CA LEU A 249 16.43 -16.57 -12.23
C LEU A 249 16.03 -16.61 -13.71
N GLU A 250 16.68 -17.45 -14.52
CA GLU A 250 16.39 -17.62 -15.96
C GLU A 250 15.94 -19.06 -16.24
N TYR A 251 14.94 -19.22 -17.11
CA TYR A 251 14.49 -20.51 -17.63
C TYR A 251 14.31 -20.40 -19.15
N GLU A 252 14.73 -21.42 -19.89
CA GLU A 252 14.86 -21.41 -21.36
C GLU A 252 13.57 -21.07 -22.11
N HIS A 253 12.41 -21.30 -21.50
CA HIS A 253 11.08 -21.06 -22.08
C HIS A 253 10.16 -20.22 -21.19
N PHE A 254 10.72 -19.47 -20.24
CA PHE A 254 9.94 -18.58 -19.38
C PHE A 254 10.48 -17.15 -19.45
N ARG A 255 9.71 -16.25 -20.05
CA ARG A 255 10.04 -14.86 -20.36
C ARG A 255 9.09 -13.91 -19.60
N PRO A 256 9.26 -13.77 -18.27
CA PRO A 256 8.36 -12.96 -17.46
C PRO A 256 8.55 -11.46 -17.76
N ARG A 257 7.60 -10.88 -18.50
CA ARG A 257 7.59 -9.44 -18.86
C ARG A 257 6.45 -8.66 -18.22
N ALA A 258 5.48 -9.35 -17.63
CA ALA A 258 4.41 -8.73 -16.85
C ALA A 258 4.34 -9.32 -15.44
N LEU A 259 4.07 -8.47 -14.46
CA LEU A 259 3.72 -8.87 -13.10
C LEU A 259 2.34 -8.36 -12.76
N VAL A 260 1.47 -9.22 -12.23
CA VAL A 260 0.22 -8.81 -11.59
C VAL A 260 0.29 -9.16 -10.11
N THR A 261 0.14 -8.17 -9.23
CA THR A 261 0.27 -8.37 -7.79
C THR A 261 -0.72 -7.58 -6.96
N ASN A 262 -0.96 -8.05 -5.74
CA ASN A 262 -1.51 -7.22 -4.68
C ASN A 262 -0.40 -6.76 -3.71
N GLY A 263 -0.77 -6.24 -2.54
CA GLY A 263 0.20 -5.78 -1.54
C GLY A 263 1.26 -6.82 -1.13
N ALA A 264 1.02 -8.12 -1.35
CA ALA A 264 1.97 -9.18 -1.00
C ALA A 264 3.24 -9.21 -1.88
N GLY A 265 3.18 -8.71 -3.12
CA GLY A 265 4.36 -8.64 -4.00
C GLY A 265 4.99 -7.25 -4.08
N ASN A 266 4.38 -6.21 -3.48
CA ASN A 266 4.86 -4.84 -3.63
C ASN A 266 6.29 -4.63 -3.07
N THR A 267 6.62 -5.28 -1.96
CA THR A 267 7.88 -5.10 -1.21
C THR A 267 9.06 -5.87 -1.80
N GLY A 268 8.91 -6.52 -2.96
CA GLY A 268 9.96 -7.32 -3.61
C GLY A 268 10.27 -6.92 -5.04
N ILE A 269 9.58 -5.91 -5.58
CA ILE A 269 9.77 -5.48 -6.96
C ILE A 269 11.10 -4.73 -7.06
N ASP A 270 12.06 -5.38 -7.71
CA ASP A 270 13.43 -4.91 -7.84
C ASP A 270 13.93 -5.18 -9.26
N SER A 271 13.28 -4.51 -10.21
CA SER A 271 13.63 -4.54 -11.63
C SER A 271 13.84 -3.11 -12.11
N GLU A 272 14.94 -2.87 -12.81
CA GLU A 272 15.27 -1.55 -13.36
C GLU A 272 14.36 -1.18 -14.53
N ASN A 273 13.90 -2.18 -15.29
CA ASN A 273 13.27 -2.00 -16.61
C ASN A 273 11.73 -1.88 -16.56
N ILE A 274 11.15 -1.42 -15.45
CA ILE A 274 9.69 -1.25 -15.35
C ILE A 274 9.31 0.13 -15.91
N THR A 275 8.73 0.16 -17.13
CA THR A 275 8.39 1.41 -17.83
C THR A 275 6.92 1.81 -17.67
N GLU A 276 6.02 0.85 -17.46
CA GLU A 276 4.57 1.11 -17.33
C GLU A 276 3.96 0.34 -16.17
N MET A 277 3.18 1.04 -15.35
CA MET A 277 2.48 0.47 -14.19
C MET A 277 1.02 0.88 -14.17
N LEU A 278 0.14 -0.07 -13.86
CA LEU A 278 -1.29 0.16 -13.64
C LEU A 278 -1.62 -0.14 -12.18
N ARG A 279 -2.13 0.84 -11.44
CA ARG A 279 -2.76 0.63 -10.13
C ARG A 279 -4.28 0.57 -10.30
N ALA A 280 -4.84 -0.64 -10.24
CA ALA A 280 -6.26 -0.89 -10.35
C ALA A 280 -6.94 -0.87 -8.96
N GLY A 281 -7.67 0.20 -8.70
CA GLY A 281 -8.33 0.48 -7.43
C GLY A 281 -7.49 1.32 -6.47
N TRP A 282 -8.09 1.66 -5.32
CA TRP A 282 -7.44 2.49 -4.32
C TRP A 282 -6.30 1.76 -3.59
N ALA A 283 -5.17 2.45 -3.39
CA ALA A 283 -4.20 2.05 -2.37
C ALA A 283 -4.77 2.33 -0.97
N MET A 284 -4.32 1.56 0.02
CA MET A 284 -4.81 1.70 1.41
C MET A 284 -4.23 2.93 2.11
N ASP A 285 -3.09 3.41 1.63
CA ASP A 285 -2.34 4.52 2.20
C ASP A 285 -1.38 5.16 1.19
N LEU A 286 -0.97 6.40 1.48
CA LEU A 286 -0.11 7.19 0.61
C LEU A 286 1.35 6.67 0.54
N PRO A 287 1.97 6.12 1.61
CA PRO A 287 3.26 5.43 1.50
C PRO A 287 3.25 4.33 0.44
N THR A 288 2.20 3.51 0.39
CA THR A 288 2.04 2.47 -0.65
C THR A 288 2.02 3.09 -2.04
N VAL A 289 1.23 4.14 -2.27
CA VAL A 289 1.19 4.86 -3.57
C VAL A 289 2.58 5.34 -4.00
N LEU A 290 3.34 5.92 -3.08
CA LEU A 290 4.65 6.50 -3.36
C LEU A 290 5.71 5.42 -3.58
N GLN A 291 5.63 4.30 -2.87
CA GLN A 291 6.47 3.14 -3.12
C GLN A 291 6.18 2.49 -4.45
N GLU A 292 4.91 2.26 -4.77
CA GLU A 292 4.46 1.71 -6.05
C GLU A 292 5.01 2.58 -7.20
N ARG A 293 4.87 3.91 -7.08
CA ARG A 293 5.49 4.86 -8.01
C ARG A 293 7.00 4.69 -8.11
N GLY A 294 7.70 4.61 -6.98
CA GLY A 294 9.16 4.46 -6.92
C GLY A 294 9.71 3.12 -7.41
N ARG A 295 8.85 2.17 -7.82
CA ARG A 295 9.25 0.95 -8.54
C ARG A 295 9.35 1.16 -10.06
N CYS A 296 8.81 2.25 -10.60
CA CYS A 296 8.84 2.57 -12.02
C CYS A 296 10.14 3.33 -12.38
N ALA A 297 10.70 3.05 -13.56
CA ALA A 297 11.85 3.73 -14.15
C ALA A 297 13.02 3.93 -13.18
N ARG A 298 13.54 2.82 -12.66
CA ARG A 298 14.72 2.81 -11.78
C ARG A 298 16.04 2.82 -12.55
N GLY A 299 16.03 2.35 -13.80
CA GLY A 299 17.21 2.46 -14.66
C GLY A 299 17.59 3.91 -14.92
N ILE A 300 18.88 4.14 -15.17
CA ILE A 300 19.43 5.45 -15.50
C ILE A 300 18.78 5.94 -16.79
N ASP A 301 18.39 7.22 -16.82
CA ASP A 301 17.75 7.90 -17.96
C ASP A 301 16.43 7.27 -18.45
N MET A 302 15.84 6.36 -17.68
CA MET A 302 14.56 5.76 -18.02
C MET A 302 13.41 6.74 -17.77
N MET A 303 12.41 6.71 -18.64
CA MET A 303 11.14 7.38 -18.42
C MET A 303 10.08 6.35 -18.04
N GLY A 304 9.31 6.68 -17.00
CA GLY A 304 8.30 5.79 -16.46
C GLY A 304 6.91 6.36 -16.60
N ARG A 305 5.91 5.49 -16.50
CA ARG A 305 4.52 5.90 -16.35
C ARG A 305 3.81 5.01 -15.35
N ILE A 306 3.07 5.64 -14.46
CA ILE A 306 2.16 4.96 -13.55
C ILE A 306 0.77 5.58 -13.66
N ARG A 307 -0.23 4.73 -13.85
CA ARG A 307 -1.63 5.12 -13.98
C ARG A 307 -2.46 4.54 -12.85
N TYR A 308 -3.10 5.41 -12.08
CA TYR A 308 -4.02 5.06 -11.02
C TYR A 308 -5.44 5.10 -11.54
N VAL A 309 -6.13 3.96 -11.56
CA VAL A 309 -7.51 3.86 -12.06
C VAL A 309 -8.43 3.40 -10.94
N THR A 310 -9.37 4.26 -10.55
CA THR A 310 -10.18 4.04 -9.36
C THR A 310 -11.68 4.12 -9.65
N ASN A 311 -12.48 3.63 -8.71
CA ASN A 311 -13.93 3.77 -8.68
C ASN A 311 -14.45 3.61 -7.24
N ILE A 312 -15.72 3.97 -7.00
CA ILE A 312 -16.38 3.83 -5.71
C ILE A 312 -16.42 2.37 -5.27
N LYS A 313 -16.61 1.43 -6.21
CA LYS A 313 -16.59 -0.01 -5.91
C LYS A 313 -15.26 -0.44 -5.26
N SER A 314 -14.14 0.01 -5.79
CA SER A 314 -12.81 -0.27 -5.24
C SER A 314 -12.58 0.42 -3.89
N LEU A 315 -13.24 1.56 -3.64
CA LEU A 315 -13.18 2.22 -2.33
C LEU A 315 -13.93 1.39 -1.29
N VAL A 316 -15.13 0.93 -1.64
CA VAL A 316 -15.95 0.04 -0.80
C VAL A 316 -15.17 -1.23 -0.47
N GLN A 317 -14.45 -1.81 -1.43
CA GLN A 317 -13.57 -2.96 -1.18
C GLN A 317 -12.47 -2.64 -0.15
N CYS A 318 -11.83 -1.48 -0.24
CA CYS A 318 -10.86 -1.04 0.77
C CYS A 318 -11.52 -0.87 2.14
N LEU A 319 -12.72 -0.31 2.21
CA LEU A 319 -13.47 -0.17 3.46
C LEU A 319 -13.85 -1.53 4.06
N TYR A 320 -14.25 -2.51 3.24
CA TYR A 320 -14.49 -3.87 3.71
C TYR A 320 -13.23 -4.52 4.28
N LEU A 321 -12.07 -4.33 3.65
CA LEU A 321 -10.79 -4.79 4.19
C LEU A 321 -10.45 -4.10 5.53
N LEU A 322 -10.62 -2.78 5.63
CA LEU A 322 -10.35 -2.04 6.86
C LEU A 322 -11.22 -2.52 8.02
N HIS A 323 -12.46 -2.90 7.73
CA HIS A 323 -13.44 -3.32 8.71
C HIS A 323 -13.53 -4.83 8.92
N GLY A 324 -12.73 -5.63 8.21
CA GLY A 324 -12.77 -7.10 8.29
C GLY A 324 -14.12 -7.69 7.87
N LEU A 325 -14.82 -7.03 6.95
CA LEU A 325 -16.15 -7.43 6.51
C LEU A 325 -16.06 -8.47 5.38
N GLN A 326 -16.94 -9.47 5.42
CA GLN A 326 -17.09 -10.40 4.31
C GLN A 326 -17.88 -9.73 3.19
N ASN A 327 -17.38 -9.83 1.95
CA ASN A 327 -18.14 -9.42 0.77
C ASN A 327 -19.36 -10.33 0.62
N SER A 328 -20.52 -9.87 1.08
CA SER A 328 -21.81 -10.56 0.91
C SER A 328 -22.36 -10.48 -0.53
N SER A 329 -21.56 -10.01 -1.49
CA SER A 329 -22.01 -9.69 -2.85
C SER A 329 -21.93 -10.85 -3.85
N SER A 330 -21.66 -12.09 -3.43
CA SER A 330 -21.86 -13.26 -4.29
C SER A 330 -23.32 -13.69 -4.20
N THR A 331 -24.13 -13.14 -5.11
CA THR A 331 -25.38 -13.78 -5.53
C THR A 331 -25.05 -15.08 -6.25
N ASP A 332 -25.95 -16.05 -6.11
CA ASP A 332 -25.87 -17.43 -6.56
C ASP A 332 -25.24 -17.61 -7.94
N ASP A 333 -24.06 -18.25 -8.00
CA ASP A 333 -23.67 -19.14 -9.10
C ASP A 333 -22.39 -19.91 -8.75
N VAL A 334 -22.51 -21.24 -8.78
CA VAL A 334 -21.49 -22.30 -8.65
C VAL A 334 -20.70 -22.36 -7.33
N ALA A 335 -21.08 -23.35 -6.53
CA ALA A 335 -20.37 -23.82 -5.36
C ALA A 335 -18.95 -24.33 -5.71
N THR A 336 -17.95 -23.45 -5.63
CA THR A 336 -16.60 -23.83 -5.23
C THR A 336 -16.32 -23.22 -3.88
N ASN A 337 -16.25 -24.10 -2.88
CA ASN A 337 -16.11 -23.82 -1.46
C ASN A 337 -14.67 -23.38 -1.12
N THR A 338 -14.12 -22.40 -1.85
CA THR A 338 -12.86 -21.75 -1.52
C THR A 338 -13.16 -20.64 -0.53
N ASN A 339 -12.77 -20.86 0.72
CA ASN A 339 -12.76 -19.87 1.79
C ASN A 339 -12.10 -18.55 1.32
N ASN A 340 -12.89 -17.64 0.75
CA ASN A 340 -12.51 -16.26 0.42
C ASN A 340 -12.40 -15.43 1.72
N ARG A 341 -11.52 -15.87 2.61
CA ARG A 341 -11.12 -15.11 3.79
C ARG A 341 -10.11 -14.06 3.34
N PHE A 342 -10.60 -12.83 3.26
CA PHE A 342 -9.84 -11.65 2.83
C PHE A 342 -8.61 -11.43 3.72
N GLY A 343 -7.43 -11.36 3.10
CA GLY A 343 -6.16 -11.01 3.76
C GLY A 343 -5.42 -12.20 4.38
N SER A 344 -4.77 -13.03 3.55
CA SER A 344 -3.90 -14.11 4.02
C SER A 344 -2.76 -13.62 4.94
N ALA A 345 -2.23 -12.40 4.72
CA ALA A 345 -1.21 -11.81 5.58
C ALA A 345 -1.74 -11.43 6.99
N ILE A 346 -3.06 -11.27 7.14
CA ILE A 346 -3.72 -10.90 8.41
C ILE A 346 -4.17 -12.16 9.18
N GLN A 347 -4.43 -13.30 8.51
CA GLN A 347 -4.99 -14.49 9.15
C GLN A 347 -4.04 -15.72 9.24
N HIS A 348 -3.05 -15.88 8.36
CA HIS A 348 -2.15 -17.05 8.47
C HIS A 348 -1.29 -17.03 9.73
N ALA A 349 -1.06 -15.87 10.34
CA ALA A 349 -0.38 -15.78 11.63
C ALA A 349 -1.19 -16.40 12.78
N SER A 350 -2.52 -16.54 12.63
CA SER A 350 -3.41 -17.01 13.71
C SER A 350 -3.80 -18.48 13.62
N THR A 351 -3.56 -19.15 12.48
CA THR A 351 -4.06 -20.51 12.22
C THR A 351 -2.99 -21.53 11.84
N ALA A 352 -1.74 -21.11 11.65
CA ALA A 352 -0.60 -22.00 11.41
C ALA A 352 0.31 -22.11 12.65
N SER A 353 -0.27 -22.18 13.85
CA SER A 353 0.43 -22.71 15.01
C SER A 353 -0.04 -24.15 15.22
N THR A 354 0.65 -25.09 14.59
CA THR A 354 0.83 -26.42 15.19
C THR A 354 1.22 -26.19 16.65
N GLU A 355 0.56 -26.87 17.58
CA GLU A 355 0.80 -26.75 19.02
C GLU A 355 2.25 -27.18 19.36
N THR A 356 3.20 -26.29 19.12
CA THR A 356 4.57 -26.43 19.62
C THR A 356 4.57 -26.05 21.09
N ASN A 357 5.38 -26.73 21.89
CA ASN A 357 5.59 -26.49 23.32
C ASN A 357 6.14 -25.07 23.60
N GLU A 358 5.33 -24.02 23.43
CA GLU A 358 5.64 -22.65 23.82
C GLU A 358 5.75 -22.58 25.35
N SER A 359 6.79 -21.92 25.87
CA SER A 359 6.98 -21.71 27.31
C SER A 359 5.85 -20.85 27.90
N ASP A 360 5.54 -21.03 29.19
CA ASP A 360 4.47 -20.26 29.85
C ASP A 360 4.72 -18.75 29.84
N VAL A 361 5.99 -18.34 29.86
CA VAL A 361 6.39 -16.92 29.78
C VAL A 361 6.07 -16.35 28.40
N ASP A 362 6.40 -17.07 27.33
CA ASP A 362 6.18 -16.59 25.97
C ASP A 362 4.68 -16.57 25.61
N LYS A 363 3.91 -17.56 26.09
CA LYS A 363 2.43 -17.54 26.03
C LYS A 363 1.85 -16.33 26.76
N HIS A 364 2.37 -16.01 27.95
CA HIS A 364 1.91 -14.86 28.74
C HIS A 364 2.20 -13.53 28.04
N VAL A 365 3.43 -13.33 27.52
CA VAL A 365 3.81 -12.14 26.76
C VAL A 365 2.95 -12.00 25.51
N LYS A 366 2.80 -13.07 24.73
CA LYS A 366 1.94 -13.10 23.52
C LYS A 366 0.50 -12.69 23.84
N LYS A 367 -0.07 -13.22 24.93
CA LYS A 367 -1.43 -12.86 25.40
C LYS A 367 -1.54 -11.39 25.79
N ILE A 368 -0.57 -10.84 26.52
CA ILE A 368 -0.53 -9.41 26.87
C ILE A 368 -0.47 -8.54 25.61
N CYS A 369 0.40 -8.89 24.65
CA CYS A 369 0.54 -8.16 23.39
C CYS A 369 -0.77 -8.20 22.57
N GLN A 370 -1.43 -9.35 22.48
CA GLN A 370 -2.74 -9.48 21.82
C GLN A 370 -3.81 -8.61 22.48
N ILE A 371 -3.88 -8.56 23.81
CA ILE A 371 -4.80 -7.68 24.54
C ILE A 371 -4.51 -6.21 24.23
N ARG A 372 -3.23 -5.81 24.20
CA ARG A 372 -2.80 -4.45 23.87
C ARG A 372 -3.21 -4.07 22.44
N MET A 373 -2.99 -4.96 21.48
CA MET A 373 -3.41 -4.78 20.08
C MET A 373 -4.94 -4.65 19.97
N ALA A 374 -5.70 -5.48 20.70
CA ALA A 374 -7.16 -5.42 20.69
C ALA A 374 -7.70 -4.10 21.26
N ARG A 375 -7.08 -3.56 22.33
CA ARG A 375 -7.47 -2.27 22.93
C ARG A 375 -7.24 -1.09 21.98
N GLY A 376 -6.17 -1.12 21.19
CA GLY A 376 -5.85 -0.08 20.20
C GLY A 376 -6.63 -0.15 18.88
N SER A 377 -7.52 -1.14 18.71
CA SER A 377 -8.17 -1.43 17.42
C SER A 377 -9.00 -0.26 16.87
N ARG A 378 -9.67 0.53 17.73
CA ARG A 378 -10.46 1.70 17.29
C ARG A 378 -9.59 2.84 16.77
N GLU A 379 -8.51 3.17 17.48
CA GLU A 379 -7.57 4.22 17.09
C GLU A 379 -6.85 3.85 15.80
N LEU A 380 -6.39 2.60 15.70
CA LEU A 380 -5.79 2.04 14.50
C LEU A 380 -6.76 2.11 13.30
N LEU A 381 -8.03 1.79 13.51
CA LEU A 381 -9.03 1.87 12.45
C LEU A 381 -9.26 3.32 12.01
N ALA A 382 -9.37 4.27 12.95
CA ALA A 382 -9.49 5.69 12.65
C ALA A 382 -8.28 6.20 11.85
N GLU A 383 -7.08 5.78 12.21
CA GLU A 383 -5.86 6.13 11.49
C GLU A 383 -5.82 5.52 10.09
N LYS A 384 -6.13 4.23 9.92
CA LYS A 384 -6.16 3.60 8.58
C LYS A 384 -7.21 4.28 7.67
N ARG A 385 -8.34 4.70 8.23
CA ARG A 385 -9.34 5.52 7.51
C ARG A 385 -8.77 6.87 7.11
N SER A 386 -8.03 7.54 8.00
CA SER A 386 -7.33 8.79 7.70
C SER A 386 -6.29 8.62 6.59
N MET A 387 -5.52 7.52 6.58
CA MET A 387 -4.53 7.24 5.53
C MET A 387 -5.18 6.97 4.17
N LEU A 388 -6.30 6.24 4.14
CA LEU A 388 -7.08 6.05 2.91
C LEU A 388 -7.65 7.39 2.39
N LEU A 389 -8.12 8.26 3.28
CA LEU A 389 -8.56 9.61 2.91
C LEU A 389 -7.42 10.47 2.39
N GLU A 390 -6.19 10.33 2.90
CA GLU A 390 -5.03 11.04 2.33
C GLU A 390 -4.76 10.63 0.88
N VAL A 391 -4.91 9.35 0.54
CA VAL A 391 -4.82 8.88 -0.86
C VAL A 391 -5.90 9.55 -1.70
N MET A 392 -7.14 9.59 -1.21
CA MET A 392 -8.23 10.23 -1.95
C MET A 392 -8.01 11.74 -2.09
N LYS A 393 -7.55 12.44 -1.05
CA LYS A 393 -7.19 13.86 -1.12
C LYS A 393 -6.02 14.08 -2.09
N PHE A 394 -5.09 13.12 -2.19
CA PHE A 394 -3.99 13.16 -3.15
C PHE A 394 -4.50 13.22 -4.59
N PHE A 395 -5.42 12.35 -4.99
CA PHE A 395 -5.87 12.26 -6.39
C PHE A 395 -7.15 13.04 -6.73
N CYS A 396 -8.11 13.15 -5.82
CA CYS A 396 -9.45 13.66 -6.12
C CYS A 396 -9.62 15.16 -5.88
N LEU A 397 -8.64 15.84 -5.28
CA LEU A 397 -8.68 17.27 -5.00
C LEU A 397 -7.54 17.98 -5.71
N ASP A 398 -7.85 19.10 -6.37
CA ASP A 398 -6.85 19.98 -6.98
C ASP A 398 -6.13 20.82 -5.90
N LEU A 399 -5.20 20.17 -5.21
CA LEU A 399 -4.31 20.79 -4.23
C LEU A 399 -2.91 21.03 -4.83
N GLY A 400 -2.80 21.13 -6.16
CA GLY A 400 -1.54 21.34 -6.88
C GLY A 400 -0.89 20.07 -7.43
N CYS A 401 0.27 20.24 -8.08
CA CYS A 401 1.01 19.19 -8.77
C CYS A 401 1.23 17.92 -7.93
N TYR A 402 0.94 16.73 -8.49
CA TYR A 402 1.14 15.45 -7.79
C TYR A 402 2.60 15.20 -7.39
N HIS A 403 3.57 15.53 -8.25
CA HIS A 403 4.98 15.34 -7.95
C HIS A 403 5.45 16.17 -6.76
N LEU A 404 5.13 17.47 -6.75
CA LEU A 404 5.45 18.34 -5.61
C LEU A 404 4.81 17.81 -4.34
N ARG A 405 3.55 17.38 -4.40
CA ARG A 405 2.86 16.86 -3.22
C ARG A 405 3.49 15.55 -2.72
N ALA A 406 3.96 14.70 -3.61
CA ALA A 406 4.70 13.49 -3.27
C ALA A 406 6.04 13.82 -2.58
N GLU A 407 6.84 14.73 -3.15
CA GLU A 407 8.11 15.21 -2.59
C GLU A 407 7.92 15.77 -1.18
N TYR A 408 6.94 16.69 -1.02
CA TYR A 408 6.62 17.27 0.28
C TYR A 408 6.11 16.23 1.28
N TYR A 409 5.34 15.23 0.83
CA TYR A 409 4.89 14.14 1.71
C TYR A 409 6.07 13.30 2.19
N LEU A 410 7.01 12.93 1.30
CA LEU A 410 8.20 12.15 1.66
C LEU A 410 9.11 12.93 2.62
N PHE A 411 9.22 14.24 2.43
CA PHE A 411 10.01 15.11 3.29
C PHE A 411 9.37 15.36 4.66
N HIS A 412 8.07 15.66 4.71
CA HIS A 412 7.38 16.03 5.96
C HIS A 412 6.67 14.88 6.67
N GLY A 413 6.51 13.72 6.02
CA GLY A 413 5.73 12.60 6.52
C GLY A 413 4.22 12.85 6.60
N LYS A 414 3.71 13.92 5.98
CA LYS A 414 2.28 14.28 5.95
C LYS A 414 1.95 15.10 4.71
N LEU A 415 0.69 15.04 4.29
CA LEU A 415 0.23 15.81 3.14
C LEU A 415 0.09 17.28 3.51
N VAL A 416 0.88 18.14 2.87
CA VAL A 416 0.83 19.60 3.05
C VAL A 416 0.42 20.30 1.76
N PRO A 417 -0.18 21.50 1.83
CA PRO A 417 -0.43 22.32 0.65
C PRO A 417 0.87 22.66 -0.08
N VAL A 418 0.82 22.68 -1.41
CA VAL A 418 1.95 23.10 -2.25
C VAL A 418 1.58 24.34 -3.07
N ASP A 419 2.58 25.11 -3.50
CA ASP A 419 2.36 26.24 -4.40
C ASP A 419 1.85 25.75 -5.76
N LYS A 420 0.57 26.03 -6.06
CA LYS A 420 -0.09 25.62 -7.32
C LYS A 420 0.54 26.24 -8.57
N ARG A 421 1.38 27.27 -8.43
CA ARG A 421 2.13 27.88 -9.55
C ARG A 421 3.29 27.01 -9.99
N LYS A 422 3.88 26.21 -9.10
CA LYS A 422 4.93 25.26 -9.45
C LYS A 422 4.32 24.02 -10.11
N ARG A 423 4.89 23.60 -11.24
CA ARG A 423 4.37 22.52 -12.09
C ARG A 423 5.45 21.50 -12.39
N CYS A 424 5.06 20.35 -12.91
CA CYS A 424 5.96 19.28 -13.38
C CYS A 424 5.92 19.17 -14.92
N ASP A 425 5.70 20.27 -15.62
CA ASP A 425 5.69 20.34 -17.09
C ASP A 425 4.81 19.27 -17.78
N GLY A 426 3.64 18.99 -17.18
CA GLY A 426 2.68 18.03 -17.73
C GLY A 426 2.93 16.57 -17.34
N MET A 427 3.91 16.28 -16.48
CA MET A 427 4.17 14.92 -15.98
C MET A 427 3.13 14.39 -14.98
N CYS A 428 2.08 15.14 -14.67
CA CYS A 428 0.93 14.63 -13.92
C CYS A 428 -0.40 15.18 -14.43
N SER A 429 -1.49 14.44 -14.17
CA SER A 429 -2.84 14.77 -14.64
C SER A 429 -3.33 16.19 -14.26
N ILE A 430 -2.85 16.77 -13.16
CA ILE A 430 -3.20 18.16 -12.82
C ILE A 430 -2.47 19.14 -13.75
N CYS A 431 -1.16 18.93 -13.96
CA CYS A 431 -0.34 19.86 -14.73
C CYS A 431 -0.59 19.78 -16.25
N ASP A 432 -1.01 18.62 -16.78
CA ASP A 432 -1.39 18.48 -18.20
C ASP A 432 -2.88 18.81 -18.49
N GLY A 433 -3.65 19.11 -17.44
CA GLY A 433 -5.07 19.46 -17.50
C GLY A 433 -6.03 18.27 -17.71
N ASP A 434 -5.53 17.04 -17.78
CA ASP A 434 -6.35 15.83 -17.89
C ASP A 434 -7.27 15.63 -16.68
N TRP A 435 -6.81 16.01 -15.49
CA TRP A 435 -7.60 16.01 -14.26
C TRP A 435 -8.84 16.89 -14.41
N SER A 436 -8.70 18.13 -14.89
CA SER A 436 -9.83 19.06 -15.06
C SER A 436 -10.84 18.61 -16.13
N LYS A 437 -10.42 17.78 -17.09
CA LYS A 437 -11.33 17.16 -18.06
C LYS A 437 -12.24 16.13 -17.39
N LYS A 438 -11.73 15.43 -16.38
CA LYS A 438 -12.46 14.41 -15.59
C LYS A 438 -13.26 15.02 -14.42
N HIS A 439 -12.64 15.94 -13.69
CA HIS A 439 -13.23 16.70 -12.60
C HIS A 439 -13.85 17.98 -13.15
N ARG A 440 -15.00 17.83 -13.81
CA ARG A 440 -15.76 18.95 -14.38
C ARG A 440 -16.21 19.92 -13.28
N ARG A 441 -16.23 21.21 -13.62
CA ARG A 441 -16.71 22.24 -12.69
C ARG A 441 -18.19 22.06 -12.35
N VAL A 442 -18.53 22.32 -11.10
CA VAL A 442 -19.88 22.15 -10.56
C VAL A 442 -20.32 23.36 -9.73
N SER A 443 -21.62 23.66 -9.76
CA SER A 443 -22.21 24.72 -8.94
C SER A 443 -22.33 24.25 -7.49
N LYS A 444 -21.53 24.85 -6.60
CA LYS A 444 -21.62 24.62 -5.13
C LYS A 444 -23.04 24.80 -4.62
N ARG A 445 -23.70 25.90 -5.01
CA ARG A 445 -25.07 26.22 -4.59
C ARG A 445 -26.04 25.10 -4.97
N MET A 446 -25.97 24.61 -6.20
CA MET A 446 -26.87 23.56 -6.69
C MET A 446 -26.57 22.19 -6.07
N LEU A 447 -25.31 21.90 -5.75
CA LEU A 447 -24.95 20.70 -4.97
C LEU A 447 -25.56 20.72 -3.58
N ILE A 448 -25.46 21.85 -2.87
CA ILE A 448 -26.09 22.02 -1.56
C ILE A 448 -27.61 21.87 -1.68
N SER A 449 -28.23 22.49 -2.68
CA SER A 449 -29.68 22.33 -2.93
C SER A 449 -30.06 20.86 -3.19
N TRP A 450 -29.23 20.10 -3.90
CA TRP A 450 -29.46 18.67 -4.12
C TRP A 450 -29.38 17.88 -2.81
N PHE A 451 -28.36 18.11 -1.99
CA PHE A 451 -28.23 17.45 -0.67
C PHE A 451 -29.39 17.75 0.28
N LEU A 452 -30.00 18.94 0.18
CA LEU A 452 -31.16 19.33 0.99
C LEU A 452 -32.51 18.89 0.39
N SER A 453 -32.51 18.39 -0.84
CA SER A 453 -33.72 17.93 -1.51
C SER A 453 -34.14 16.53 -1.04
N SER A 454 -35.40 16.16 -1.30
CA SER A 454 -35.91 14.80 -1.07
C SER A 454 -35.33 13.75 -2.04
N ASP A 455 -34.49 14.16 -3.00
CA ASP A 455 -33.82 13.26 -3.94
C ASP A 455 -32.51 12.70 -3.38
N PHE A 456 -31.91 13.36 -2.40
CA PHE A 456 -30.77 12.83 -1.67
C PHE A 456 -31.25 12.12 -0.40
N THR A 457 -31.43 10.80 -0.49
CA THR A 457 -31.94 9.99 0.62
C THR A 457 -30.82 9.28 1.37
N GLU A 458 -30.66 9.58 2.65
CA GLU A 458 -29.67 8.95 3.52
C GLU A 458 -30.27 7.82 4.37
N PRO A 459 -29.51 6.75 4.67
CA PRO A 459 -28.20 6.42 4.13
C PRO A 459 -28.22 6.03 2.65
N VAL A 460 -27.18 6.38 1.91
CA VAL A 460 -27.00 5.89 0.53
C VAL A 460 -26.27 4.55 0.56
N LYS A 461 -26.78 3.55 -0.18
CA LYS A 461 -26.11 2.25 -0.31
C LYS A 461 -24.75 2.39 -1.03
N ALA A 462 -23.82 1.49 -0.71
CA ALA A 462 -22.46 1.46 -1.25
C ALA A 462 -22.36 1.66 -2.78
N ASP A 463 -23.21 0.98 -3.53
CA ASP A 463 -23.30 0.97 -5.00
C ASP A 463 -24.23 2.06 -5.58
N GLY A 464 -25.03 2.70 -4.73
CA GLY A 464 -26.06 3.64 -5.15
C GLY A 464 -25.59 5.09 -5.29
N LEU A 465 -24.40 5.45 -4.78
CA LEU A 465 -24.00 6.86 -4.65
C LEU A 465 -23.89 7.59 -5.99
N THR A 466 -23.13 7.05 -6.94
CA THR A 466 -23.01 7.61 -8.29
C THR A 466 -24.36 7.60 -9.01
N ASP A 467 -25.11 6.50 -8.86
CA ASP A 467 -26.39 6.30 -9.52
C ASP A 467 -27.49 7.23 -9.01
N MET A 468 -27.42 7.67 -7.75
CA MET A 468 -28.38 8.61 -7.17
C MET A 468 -28.42 9.93 -7.93
N LEU A 469 -27.25 10.46 -8.31
CA LEU A 469 -27.18 11.66 -9.13
C LEU A 469 -27.29 11.33 -10.62
N TRP A 470 -26.69 10.23 -11.07
CA TRP A 470 -26.65 9.88 -12.49
C TRP A 470 -28.02 9.46 -13.04
N LYS A 471 -28.77 8.57 -12.38
CA LYS A 471 -30.06 8.09 -12.90
C LYS A 471 -31.14 9.17 -12.80
N GLY A 472 -31.08 10.02 -11.77
CA GLY A 472 -32.13 11.00 -11.48
C GLY A 472 -33.45 10.33 -11.07
N LYS A 473 -34.41 11.09 -10.54
CA LYS A 473 -35.80 10.64 -10.46
C LYS A 473 -36.52 11.04 -11.74
N LYS A 474 -37.46 10.19 -12.20
CA LYS A 474 -38.40 10.58 -13.25
C LYS A 474 -39.29 11.69 -12.71
N ASP A 475 -39.48 12.75 -13.48
CA ASP A 475 -40.48 13.76 -13.18
C ASP A 475 -41.87 13.08 -13.24
N PRO A 476 -42.64 13.04 -12.14
CA PRO A 476 -43.97 12.43 -12.13
C PRO A 476 -44.96 13.13 -13.07
N GLU A 477 -44.79 14.43 -13.33
CA GLU A 477 -45.72 15.23 -14.13
C GLU A 477 -45.39 15.21 -15.63
N GLN A 478 -44.10 15.12 -15.97
CA GLN A 478 -43.66 15.21 -17.38
C GLN A 478 -43.27 13.86 -18.00
N ASN A 479 -43.19 12.78 -17.20
CA ASN A 479 -42.79 11.43 -17.62
C ASN A 479 -41.49 11.39 -18.45
N ARG A 480 -40.63 12.42 -18.29
CA ARG A 480 -39.30 12.50 -18.88
C ARG A 480 -38.29 12.19 -17.78
N GLU A 481 -37.28 11.40 -18.12
CA GLU A 481 -36.07 11.27 -17.31
C GLU A 481 -35.37 12.63 -17.33
N GLU A 482 -35.75 13.52 -16.42
CA GLU A 482 -35.09 14.80 -16.33
C GLU A 482 -33.75 14.62 -15.64
N ASP A 483 -32.69 14.92 -16.40
CA ASP A 483 -31.34 15.18 -15.91
C ASP A 483 -31.29 16.48 -15.07
N PHE A 484 -32.32 16.76 -14.26
CA PHE A 484 -32.55 18.04 -13.59
C PHE A 484 -31.35 18.44 -12.75
N TRP A 485 -30.93 17.58 -11.82
CA TRP A 485 -29.79 17.84 -10.95
C TRP A 485 -28.48 17.87 -11.73
N ILE A 486 -28.30 17.00 -12.72
CA ILE A 486 -27.10 17.03 -13.60
C ILE A 486 -26.98 18.38 -14.31
N LYS A 487 -28.08 18.88 -14.89
CA LYS A 487 -28.12 20.18 -15.57
C LYS A 487 -27.84 21.32 -14.61
N LYS A 488 -28.45 21.31 -13.42
CA LYS A 488 -28.26 22.37 -12.40
C LYS A 488 -26.84 22.36 -11.83
N ILE A 489 -26.32 21.18 -11.50
CA ILE A 489 -25.00 21.02 -10.87
C ILE A 489 -23.88 21.30 -11.88
N TYR A 490 -23.92 20.73 -13.08
CA TYR A 490 -22.84 20.88 -14.06
C TYR A 490 -23.04 22.05 -15.04
N GLY A 491 -24.23 22.66 -15.08
CA GLY A 491 -24.54 23.71 -16.05
C GLY A 491 -24.62 23.20 -17.50
N VAL A 492 -24.85 21.90 -17.71
CA VAL A 492 -24.85 21.27 -19.05
C VAL A 492 -26.26 20.87 -19.50
N ASN A 493 -26.50 20.83 -20.81
CA ASN A 493 -27.80 20.46 -21.38
C ASN A 493 -28.01 18.93 -21.46
N GLY A 494 -27.96 18.27 -20.29
CA GLY A 494 -28.23 16.84 -20.13
C GLY A 494 -27.01 15.92 -20.22
N LYS A 495 -27.25 14.61 -20.11
CA LYS A 495 -26.23 13.54 -20.08
C LYS A 495 -25.41 13.39 -21.35
N ARG A 496 -25.89 13.85 -22.52
CA ARG A 496 -25.16 13.68 -23.79
C ARG A 496 -23.77 14.33 -23.78
N SER A 497 -23.59 15.39 -22.99
CA SER A 497 -22.32 16.09 -22.80
C SER A 497 -21.52 15.60 -21.59
N LEU A 498 -22.02 14.61 -20.84
CA LEU A 498 -21.43 14.17 -19.58
C LEU A 498 -21.35 12.64 -19.53
N ASN A 499 -20.15 12.10 -19.40
CA ASN A 499 -19.97 10.69 -19.08
C ASN A 499 -20.23 10.40 -17.59
N LYS A 500 -20.68 9.17 -17.28
CA LYS A 500 -20.92 8.71 -15.90
C LYS A 500 -19.70 8.88 -14.99
N TYR A 501 -18.49 8.71 -15.52
CA TYR A 501 -17.27 8.87 -14.72
C TYR A 501 -17.07 10.30 -14.20
N HIS A 502 -17.63 11.34 -14.82
CA HIS A 502 -17.55 12.70 -14.27
C HIS A 502 -18.33 12.79 -12.96
N VAL A 503 -19.52 12.17 -12.90
CA VAL A 503 -20.33 12.07 -11.67
C VAL A 503 -19.58 11.26 -10.62
N GLU A 504 -18.92 10.18 -11.02
CA GLU A 504 -18.13 9.37 -10.10
C GLU A 504 -16.90 10.12 -9.56
N CYS A 505 -16.20 10.90 -10.40
CA CYS A 505 -15.12 11.80 -9.98
C CYS A 505 -15.63 12.80 -8.93
N LEU A 506 -16.80 13.41 -9.16
CA LEU A 506 -17.43 14.30 -8.19
C LEU A 506 -17.71 13.59 -6.86
N MET A 507 -18.29 12.38 -6.86
CA MET A 507 -18.56 11.64 -5.62
C MET A 507 -17.26 11.32 -4.86
N GLN A 508 -16.20 10.94 -5.56
CA GLN A 508 -14.90 10.70 -4.95
C GLN A 508 -14.28 11.99 -4.39
N SER A 509 -14.41 13.13 -5.07
CA SER A 509 -13.98 14.43 -4.54
C SER A 509 -14.76 14.83 -3.28
N LEU A 510 -16.08 14.61 -3.25
CA LEU A 510 -16.92 14.88 -2.08
C LEU A 510 -16.57 13.99 -0.88
N ILE A 511 -16.17 12.74 -1.13
CA ILE A 511 -15.67 11.84 -0.08
C ILE A 511 -14.27 12.26 0.38
N ALA A 512 -13.37 12.59 -0.55
CA ALA A 512 -12.01 13.05 -0.25
C ALA A 512 -12.03 14.33 0.60
N ALA A 513 -12.97 15.21 0.31
CA ALA A 513 -13.24 16.44 1.05
C ALA A 513 -14.05 16.22 2.34
N GLU A 514 -14.42 14.98 2.68
CA GLU A 514 -15.19 14.63 3.87
C GLU A 514 -16.57 15.33 3.96
N ILE A 515 -17.10 15.79 2.83
CA ILE A 515 -18.49 16.26 2.70
C ILE A 515 -19.43 15.05 2.75
N ILE A 516 -19.05 13.98 2.05
CA ILE A 516 -19.65 12.66 2.19
C ILE A 516 -18.73 11.80 3.03
N THR A 517 -19.28 11.18 4.06
CA THR A 517 -18.62 10.25 4.97
C THR A 517 -19.25 8.87 4.83
N TRP A 518 -18.68 7.87 5.47
CA TRP A 518 -19.27 6.53 5.51
C TRP A 518 -19.44 6.02 6.93
N LYS A 519 -20.41 5.11 7.07
CA LYS A 519 -20.61 4.30 8.27
C LYS A 519 -20.68 2.83 7.90
N ILE A 520 -20.36 1.99 8.86
CA ILE A 520 -20.59 0.56 8.77
C ILE A 520 -21.84 0.24 9.56
N ASN A 521 -22.87 -0.27 8.89
CA ASN A 521 -24.13 -0.67 9.50
C ASN A 521 -24.47 -2.09 9.08
N VAL A 522 -24.64 -3.00 10.06
CA VAL A 522 -24.91 -4.44 9.83
C VAL A 522 -23.99 -5.06 8.76
N GLY A 523 -22.68 -4.76 8.84
CA GLY A 523 -21.67 -5.27 7.92
C GLY A 523 -21.70 -4.68 6.50
N LYS A 524 -22.45 -3.60 6.26
CA LYS A 524 -22.51 -2.90 4.97
C LYS A 524 -21.96 -1.49 5.09
N VAL A 525 -21.34 -1.02 3.99
CA VAL A 525 -20.93 0.38 3.85
C VAL A 525 -22.14 1.22 3.44
N GLU A 526 -22.38 2.28 4.18
CA GLU A 526 -23.40 3.28 3.91
C GLU A 526 -22.76 4.66 3.80
N TRP A 527 -23.18 5.47 2.83
CA TRP A 527 -22.73 6.85 2.68
C TRP A 527 -23.69 7.83 3.37
N TRP A 528 -23.11 8.86 3.97
CA TRP A 528 -23.80 9.86 4.78
C TRP A 528 -23.20 11.25 4.51
N LEU A 529 -24.02 12.27 4.38
CA LEU A 529 -23.58 13.65 4.45
C LEU A 529 -23.03 13.93 5.85
N ASN A 530 -21.89 14.61 5.90
CA ASN A 530 -21.26 14.96 7.14
C ASN A 530 -22.15 15.94 7.93
N ARG A 531 -22.55 15.56 9.16
CA ARG A 531 -23.50 16.33 9.97
C ARG A 531 -22.96 17.68 10.42
N VAL A 532 -21.64 17.88 10.41
CA VAL A 532 -21.04 19.21 10.64
C VAL A 532 -21.56 20.22 9.60
N ILE A 533 -21.85 19.77 8.38
CA ILE A 533 -22.41 20.58 7.29
C ILE A 533 -23.93 20.78 7.43
N LYS A 534 -24.61 19.95 8.23
CA LYS A 534 -26.07 19.95 8.36
C LYS A 534 -26.58 21.00 9.38
N ASN A 535 -25.77 21.34 10.37
CA ASN A 535 -26.17 22.19 11.49
C ASN A 535 -25.45 23.56 11.53
N ASP A 536 -24.23 23.65 11.00
CA ASP A 536 -23.52 24.91 10.81
C ASP A 536 -23.55 25.27 9.32
N VAL A 537 -23.72 26.57 9.03
CA VAL A 537 -23.88 27.09 7.67
C VAL A 537 -22.87 26.43 6.69
N PRO A 538 -23.30 25.92 5.51
CA PRO A 538 -22.45 25.27 4.47
C PRO A 538 -21.31 26.12 3.87
N GLU A 539 -21.01 27.26 4.50
CA GLU A 539 -20.02 28.25 4.11
C GLU A 539 -18.62 27.97 4.65
N CYS A 540 -18.43 26.93 5.47
CA CYS A 540 -17.09 26.54 5.92
C CYS A 540 -16.19 26.25 4.69
N CYS A 541 -15.34 27.23 4.36
CA CYS A 541 -14.64 27.34 3.08
C CYS A 541 -13.67 26.18 2.83
N TYR A 542 -13.14 25.60 3.91
CA TYR A 542 -12.11 24.56 3.87
C TYR A 542 -12.58 23.24 3.22
N TYR A 543 -13.84 22.82 3.40
CA TYR A 543 -14.33 21.56 2.81
C TYR A 543 -14.44 21.60 1.29
N TRP A 544 -14.49 22.79 0.70
CA TRP A 544 -14.66 22.93 -0.75
C TRP A 544 -13.32 23.12 -1.47
N GLU A 545 -12.22 23.18 -0.72
CA GLU A 545 -10.89 23.36 -1.28
C GLU A 545 -10.50 22.19 -2.19
N GLY A 546 -10.07 22.50 -3.41
CA GLY A 546 -9.67 21.52 -4.41
C GLY A 546 -10.83 20.83 -5.16
N ILE A 547 -12.09 21.11 -4.81
CA ILE A 547 -13.24 20.72 -5.62
C ILE A 547 -13.37 21.71 -6.80
N PRO A 548 -13.59 21.25 -8.04
CA PRO A 548 -13.73 22.14 -9.19
C PRO A 548 -15.09 22.87 -9.12
N LEU A 549 -15.13 24.08 -8.59
CA LEU A 549 -16.38 24.86 -8.49
C LEU A 549 -16.54 25.85 -9.67
N LEU A 550 -17.80 26.12 -10.05
CA LEU A 550 -18.20 27.15 -11.02
C LEU A 550 -18.22 28.56 -10.43
#